data_AF-A0A0M1IYR8-F1
#
_entry.id   AF-A0A0M1IYR8-F1
#
_cell.length_a   1.000
_cell.length_b   1.000
_cell.length_c   1.000
_cell.angle_alpha   90.00
_cell.angle_beta   90.00
_cell.angle_gamma   90.00
#
_symmetry.space_group_name_H-M   'P 1'
#
loop_
_entity.id
_entity.type
_entity.pdbx_description
1 polymer ?
#
loop_
_entity_poly.entity_id
_entity_poly.type
_entity_poly.pdbx_seq_one_letter_code
_entity_poly.pdbx_strand_id
1 'polypeptide(L)'
;MIKIFKTLILAGVVIGAVGIASYNIMASDRVENLALEDYKAGQKDYKSGQNQSAKYILPKKNQDGLQLSDFSLSIYSMAEVKYILSSDGKNISKLLKKTDKNLWFMMNQDEPEGIVITNNVKPIKMGGKNRSKDLMKLYKDIKNNVKSEQDIKYFEFEGQGIFVISHNNIDEVYLSVGASKILDMEAGKKISSKEFMSQLKKHISNLLK
;
A
#
# COMPACT_ATOMS: atom_id res chain seq x y z
N MET A 1 9.28 -37.88 -41.99
CA MET A 1 9.07 -38.50 -40.66
C MET A 1 9.57 -37.53 -39.59
N ILE A 2 8.64 -36.82 -38.94
CA ILE A 2 8.27 -36.96 -37.50
C ILE A 2 9.36 -36.37 -36.58
N LYS A 3 9.19 -35.09 -36.16
CA LYS A 3 8.86 -34.59 -34.79
C LYS A 3 9.87 -35.06 -33.72
N ILE A 4 10.46 -34.20 -32.89
CA ILE A 4 9.80 -33.50 -31.77
C ILE A 4 10.69 -32.34 -31.28
N PHE A 5 10.08 -31.17 -31.11
CA PHE A 5 10.57 -30.02 -30.36
C PHE A 5 10.73 -30.38 -28.86
N LYS A 6 11.85 -29.98 -28.24
CA LYS A 6 11.91 -29.73 -26.80
C LYS A 6 12.50 -28.36 -26.54
N THR A 7 11.61 -27.37 -26.49
CA THR A 7 11.86 -26.03 -25.98
C THR A 7 12.08 -26.11 -24.48
N LEU A 8 13.29 -25.80 -24.00
CA LEU A 8 13.54 -25.56 -22.59
C LEU A 8 13.06 -24.13 -22.28
N ILE A 9 11.90 -24.01 -21.63
CA ILE A 9 11.43 -22.73 -21.08
C ILE A 9 12.20 -22.51 -19.78
N LEU A 10 13.23 -21.67 -19.82
CA LEU A 10 13.82 -21.10 -18.60
C LEU A 10 12.91 -19.97 -18.14
N ALA A 11 12.10 -20.25 -17.13
CA ALA A 11 11.29 -19.25 -16.44
C ALA A 11 12.20 -18.29 -15.65
N GLY A 12 12.55 -17.16 -16.27
CA GLY A 12 13.20 -16.04 -15.60
C GLY A 12 12.17 -15.23 -14.80
N VAL A 13 12.22 -15.35 -13.49
CA VAL A 13 11.47 -14.51 -12.54
C VAL A 13 12.07 -13.09 -12.60
N VAL A 14 11.39 -12.16 -13.28
CA VAL A 14 11.73 -10.74 -13.21
C VAL A 14 11.06 -10.16 -11.97
N ILE A 15 11.77 -10.16 -10.84
CA ILE A 15 11.42 -9.33 -9.68
C ILE A 15 11.84 -7.90 -10.03
N GLY A 16 10.89 -7.12 -10.56
CA GLY A 16 11.08 -5.70 -10.80
C GLY A 16 11.13 -4.92 -9.50
N ALA A 17 12.34 -4.68 -9.00
CA ALA A 17 12.61 -3.62 -8.04
C ALA A 17 13.36 -2.49 -8.78
N VAL A 18 12.61 -1.62 -9.47
CA VAL A 18 13.17 -0.38 -10.00
C VAL A 18 13.03 0.66 -8.90
N GLY A 19 14.10 0.84 -8.12
CA GLY A 19 14.24 1.96 -7.21
C GLY A 19 14.55 3.22 -8.01
N ILE A 20 13.61 4.16 -8.07
CA ILE A 20 13.88 5.51 -8.59
C ILE A 20 14.29 6.37 -7.40
N ALA A 21 15.59 6.63 -7.30
CA ALA A 21 16.14 7.70 -6.48
C ALA A 21 15.59 9.04 -6.98
N SER A 22 14.95 9.81 -6.12
CA SER A 22 14.67 11.22 -6.40
C SER A 22 14.91 12.08 -5.15
N TYR A 23 15.92 12.94 -5.31
CA TYR A 23 16.31 14.10 -4.54
C TYR A 23 15.17 14.79 -3.76
N ASN A 24 15.18 14.60 -2.43
CA ASN A 24 14.99 15.61 -1.37
C ASN A 24 15.39 14.99 -0.01
N ILE A 25 16.58 14.38 -0.02
CA ILE A 25 17.08 13.40 0.96
C ILE A 25 18.02 14.10 1.95
N MET A 26 17.52 14.84 2.93
CA MET A 26 18.34 15.17 4.11
C MET A 26 17.54 15.32 5.41
N ALA A 27 16.30 15.80 5.36
CA ALA A 27 15.45 15.92 6.56
C ALA A 27 14.59 14.67 6.83
N SER A 28 14.06 14.02 5.78
CA SER A 28 13.20 12.83 5.89
C SER A 28 13.99 11.59 6.32
N ASP A 29 15.18 11.39 5.75
CA ASP A 29 16.05 10.25 6.05
C ASP A 29 16.47 10.19 7.52
N ARG A 30 16.63 11.33 8.21
CA ARG A 30 16.94 11.31 9.64
C ARG A 30 15.79 10.73 10.46
N VAL A 31 14.55 11.16 10.20
CA VAL A 31 13.38 10.74 10.98
C VAL A 31 12.99 9.29 10.67
N GLU A 32 13.08 8.88 9.40
CA GLU A 32 12.79 7.50 8.99
C GLU A 32 13.84 6.51 9.51
N ASN A 33 15.12 6.89 9.50
CA ASN A 33 16.17 6.07 10.12
C ASN A 33 16.07 6.08 11.65
N LEU A 34 15.73 7.21 12.29
CA LEU A 34 15.50 7.30 13.73
C LEU A 34 14.36 6.38 14.17
N ALA A 35 13.20 6.45 13.51
CA ALA A 35 12.06 5.61 13.87
C ALA A 35 12.34 4.10 13.66
N LEU A 36 13.10 3.75 12.62
CA LEU A 36 13.50 2.37 12.36
C LEU A 36 14.57 1.87 13.36
N GLU A 37 15.54 2.71 13.71
CA GLU A 37 16.56 2.39 14.72
C GLU A 37 15.98 2.33 16.14
N ASP A 38 15.07 3.23 16.51
CA ASP A 38 14.36 3.21 17.80
C ASP A 38 13.51 1.93 17.94
N TYR A 39 12.84 1.51 16.86
CA TYR A 39 12.14 0.23 16.85
C TYR A 39 13.09 -0.96 16.99
N LYS A 40 14.23 -0.97 16.28
CA LYS A 40 15.25 -2.03 16.40
C LYS A 40 15.88 -2.05 17.79
N ALA A 41 16.11 -0.89 18.40
CA ALA A 41 16.64 -0.74 19.75
C ALA A 41 15.65 -1.29 20.79
N GLY A 42 14.37 -0.91 20.70
CA GLY A 42 13.32 -1.46 21.55
C GLY A 42 13.13 -2.98 21.41
N GLN A 43 13.46 -3.56 20.25
CA GLN A 43 13.51 -5.02 20.07
C GLN A 43 14.75 -5.69 20.68
N LYS A 44 15.90 -5.00 20.77
CA LYS A 44 17.09 -5.53 21.47
C LYS A 44 16.83 -5.63 22.97
N ASP A 45 16.13 -4.64 23.54
CA ASP A 45 15.68 -4.66 24.93
C ASP A 45 14.58 -5.72 25.18
N TYR A 46 13.81 -6.08 24.15
CA TYR A 46 12.85 -7.19 24.23
C TYR A 46 13.55 -8.56 24.28
N LYS A 47 14.72 -8.72 23.65
CA LYS A 47 15.49 -9.98 23.66
C LYS A 47 16.26 -10.21 24.95
N SER A 48 16.54 -9.19 25.75
CA SER A 48 17.16 -9.34 27.08
C SER A 48 16.17 -9.69 28.20
N GLY A 49 14.86 -9.65 27.91
CA GLY A 49 13.78 -9.95 28.86
C GLY A 49 13.00 -11.23 28.57
N GLN A 50 13.61 -12.26 27.96
CA GLN A 50 12.97 -13.57 27.78
C GLN A 50 12.72 -14.23 29.14
N ASN A 51 11.57 -13.94 29.75
CA ASN A 51 10.80 -14.84 30.62
C ASN A 51 9.52 -14.11 31.05
N GLN A 52 8.57 -13.97 30.12
CA GLN A 52 7.13 -14.04 30.41
C GLN A 52 6.35 -13.89 29.11
N SER A 53 5.44 -14.84 28.90
CA SER A 53 4.37 -14.81 27.91
C SER A 53 3.76 -13.41 27.76
N ALA A 54 4.01 -12.73 26.65
CA ALA A 54 3.43 -11.42 26.41
C ALA A 54 2.80 -11.37 25.02
N LYS A 55 1.46 -11.24 25.02
CA LYS A 55 0.67 -10.51 24.02
C LYS A 55 1.54 -9.47 23.33
N TYR A 56 1.46 -9.36 22.01
CA TYR A 56 1.97 -8.23 21.24
C TYR A 56 1.78 -6.94 22.06
N ILE A 57 2.86 -6.44 22.66
CA ILE A 57 2.82 -5.19 23.38
C ILE A 57 2.83 -4.15 22.27
N LEU A 58 1.63 -3.69 21.93
CA LEU A 58 1.43 -2.41 21.25
C LEU A 58 2.41 -1.42 21.86
N PRO A 59 3.18 -0.65 21.07
CA PRO A 59 4.13 0.30 21.62
C PRO A 59 3.38 1.20 22.62
N LYS A 60 3.66 0.99 23.92
CA LYS A 60 3.13 1.83 24.98
C LYS A 60 3.68 3.22 24.72
N LYS A 61 2.78 4.17 24.47
CA LYS A 61 2.94 5.62 24.61
C LYS A 61 4.42 6.04 24.68
N ASN A 62 5.08 6.19 23.54
CA ASN A 62 6.40 6.83 23.52
C ASN A 62 6.25 8.21 24.14
N GLN A 63 7.29 8.70 24.82
CA GLN A 63 7.27 9.97 25.56
C GLN A 63 6.87 11.18 24.68
N ASP A 64 6.90 11.02 23.35
CA ASP A 64 6.53 12.03 22.34
C ASP A 64 5.05 12.02 21.91
N GLY A 65 4.18 11.20 22.52
CA GLY A 65 2.74 11.20 22.24
C GLY A 65 2.30 10.52 20.93
N LEU A 66 3.24 9.97 20.16
CA LEU A 66 2.97 9.22 18.93
C LEU A 66 2.39 7.83 19.23
N GLN A 67 1.25 7.50 18.61
CA GLN A 67 0.53 6.23 18.77
C GLN A 67 0.10 5.70 17.39
N LEU A 68 -0.25 4.41 17.28
CA LEU A 68 -0.90 3.91 16.06
C LEU A 68 -2.37 4.32 16.05
N SER A 69 -2.94 4.50 14.86
CA SER A 69 -4.38 4.62 14.67
C SER A 69 -5.12 3.42 15.30
N ASP A 70 -6.33 3.66 15.79
CA ASP A 70 -7.24 2.64 16.32
C ASP A 70 -7.85 1.74 15.22
N PHE A 71 -7.66 2.12 13.96
CA PHE A 71 -8.02 1.35 12.78
C PHE A 71 -6.80 1.04 11.90
N SER A 72 -6.98 0.10 10.97
CA SER A 72 -6.00 -0.21 9.93
C SER A 72 -6.67 -0.48 8.59
N LEU A 73 -5.91 -0.34 7.51
CA LEU A 73 -6.37 -0.65 6.15
C LEU A 73 -5.74 -1.95 5.67
N SER A 74 -6.57 -2.94 5.34
CA SER A 74 -6.08 -4.15 4.67
C SER A 74 -5.51 -3.82 3.30
N ILE A 75 -4.29 -4.30 3.04
CA ILE A 75 -3.62 -4.11 1.76
C ILE A 75 -3.98 -5.28 0.83
N TYR A 76 -4.37 -4.94 -0.38
CA TYR A 76 -4.65 -5.86 -1.46
C TYR A 76 -3.49 -5.83 -2.46
N SER A 77 -3.23 -6.97 -3.09
CA SER A 77 -2.35 -7.07 -4.24
C SER A 77 -3.18 -7.10 -5.52
N MET A 78 -2.71 -6.39 -6.54
CA MET A 78 -3.30 -6.48 -7.88
C MET A 78 -2.90 -7.80 -8.56
N ALA A 79 -3.77 -8.30 -9.43
CA ALA A 79 -3.52 -9.48 -10.26
C ALA A 79 -2.30 -9.28 -11.18
N GLU A 80 -1.79 -10.39 -11.75
CA GLU A 80 -0.69 -10.33 -12.71
C GLU A 80 -1.07 -9.47 -13.94
N VAL A 81 -0.05 -8.85 -14.55
CA VAL A 81 -0.17 -7.96 -15.72
C VAL A 81 -1.03 -8.56 -16.83
N LYS A 82 -0.86 -9.85 -17.15
CA LYS A 82 -1.64 -10.53 -18.21
C LYS A 82 -3.15 -10.44 -17.95
N TYR A 83 -3.57 -10.60 -16.70
CA TYR A 83 -4.98 -10.55 -16.30
C TYR A 83 -5.51 -9.12 -16.23
N ILE A 84 -4.67 -8.17 -15.81
CA ILE A 84 -5.00 -6.73 -15.86
C ILE A 84 -5.27 -6.33 -17.31
N LEU A 85 -4.34 -6.64 -18.23
CA LEU A 85 -4.46 -6.28 -19.65
C LEU A 85 -5.67 -6.94 -20.31
N SER A 86 -5.97 -8.20 -20.00
CA SER A 86 -7.11 -8.94 -20.59
C SER A 86 -8.49 -8.65 -19.95
N SER A 87 -8.55 -7.94 -18.82
CA SER A 87 -9.81 -7.65 -18.10
C SER A 87 -10.76 -6.74 -18.91
N ASP A 88 -12.07 -6.81 -18.69
CA ASP A 88 -13.03 -5.85 -19.26
C ASP A 88 -13.02 -4.47 -18.55
N GLY A 89 -12.31 -4.38 -17.42
CA GLY A 89 -12.12 -3.16 -16.63
C GLY A 89 -13.35 -2.71 -15.83
N LYS A 90 -14.46 -3.45 -15.85
CA LYS A 90 -15.71 -3.01 -15.20
C LYS A 90 -15.64 -3.05 -13.67
N ASN A 91 -14.88 -4.00 -13.12
CA ASN A 91 -14.76 -4.23 -11.67
C ASN A 91 -13.31 -4.54 -11.30
N ILE A 92 -12.54 -3.51 -10.94
CA ILE A 92 -11.16 -3.67 -10.48
C ILE A 92 -11.06 -4.55 -9.23
N SER A 93 -12.09 -4.58 -8.37
CA SER A 93 -12.12 -5.42 -7.17
C SER A 93 -11.93 -6.90 -7.46
N LYS A 94 -12.33 -7.39 -8.65
CA LYS A 94 -12.10 -8.77 -9.10
C LYS A 94 -10.64 -9.06 -9.42
N LEU A 95 -9.83 -8.02 -9.62
CA LEU A 95 -8.39 -8.10 -9.83
C LEU A 95 -7.61 -7.86 -8.54
N LEU A 96 -8.28 -7.64 -7.40
CA LEU A 96 -7.65 -7.42 -6.12
C LEU A 96 -7.75 -8.69 -5.26
N LYS A 97 -6.60 -9.13 -4.73
CA LYS A 97 -6.53 -10.24 -3.78
C LYS A 97 -6.06 -9.71 -2.42
N LYS A 98 -6.80 -10.05 -1.36
CA LYS A 98 -6.43 -9.67 0.01
C LYS A 98 -5.07 -10.29 0.38
N THR A 99 -4.22 -9.50 1.02
CA THR A 99 -2.93 -9.96 1.56
C THR A 99 -2.98 -10.11 3.08
N ASP A 100 -1.88 -10.58 3.68
CA ASP A 100 -1.66 -10.60 5.13
C ASP A 100 -1.16 -9.25 5.69
N LYS A 101 -1.10 -8.20 4.86
CA LYS A 101 -0.55 -6.90 5.22
C LYS A 101 -1.63 -5.90 5.57
N ASN A 102 -1.36 -5.08 6.58
CA ASN A 102 -2.19 -3.95 6.97
C ASN A 102 -1.35 -2.67 7.07
N LEU A 103 -1.93 -1.55 6.66
CA LEU A 103 -1.40 -0.20 6.84
C LEU A 103 -2.02 0.43 8.08
N TRP A 104 -1.17 0.90 8.98
CA TRP A 104 -1.51 1.69 10.15
C TRP A 104 -0.97 3.11 9.99
N PHE A 105 -1.66 4.09 10.55
CA PHE A 105 -1.15 5.45 10.63
C PHE A 105 -0.44 5.66 11.96
N MET A 106 0.72 6.31 11.92
CA MET A 106 1.35 6.85 13.12
C MET A 106 0.74 8.22 13.38
N MET A 107 0.05 8.34 14.50
CA MET A 107 -0.79 9.47 14.87
C MET A 107 -0.15 10.23 16.02
N ASN A 108 -0.06 11.54 15.89
CA ASN A 108 0.14 12.45 17.02
C ASN A 108 -1.18 13.17 17.25
N GLN A 109 -1.92 12.77 18.29
CA GLN A 109 -3.33 13.14 18.46
C GLN A 109 -4.14 12.76 17.20
N ASP A 110 -4.77 13.73 16.53
CA ASP A 110 -5.59 13.51 15.34
C ASP A 110 -4.83 13.67 14.01
N GLU A 111 -3.54 13.99 14.09
CA GLU A 111 -2.69 14.28 12.93
C GLU A 111 -1.78 13.09 12.55
N PRO A 112 -1.82 12.63 11.28
CA PRO A 112 -0.99 11.54 10.82
C PRO A 112 0.45 12.02 10.53
N GLU A 113 1.42 11.48 11.23
CA GLU A 113 2.85 11.79 11.12
C GLU A 113 3.64 10.74 10.30
N GLY A 114 3.03 9.60 10.01
CA GLY A 114 3.57 8.62 9.08
C GLY A 114 2.69 7.38 8.94
N ILE A 115 3.21 6.37 8.25
CA ILE A 115 2.56 5.06 8.09
C ILE A 115 3.48 3.93 8.56
N VAL A 116 2.87 2.85 9.00
CA VAL A 116 3.52 1.55 9.25
C VAL A 116 2.75 0.49 8.48
N ILE A 117 3.43 -0.24 7.61
CA ILE A 117 2.89 -1.45 7.01
C ILE A 117 3.41 -2.63 7.80
N THR A 118 2.49 -3.45 8.30
CA THR A 118 2.76 -4.66 9.07
C THR A 118 2.21 -5.87 8.33
N ASN A 119 2.77 -7.05 8.59
CA ASN A 119 2.04 -8.30 8.43
C ASN A 119 1.80 -8.94 9.81
N ASN A 120 1.23 -10.14 9.82
CA ASN A 120 0.96 -10.91 11.03
C ASN A 120 2.20 -11.25 11.87
N VAL A 121 3.41 -10.99 11.38
CA VAL A 121 4.67 -11.35 12.04
C VAL A 121 5.45 -10.12 12.49
N LYS A 122 5.56 -9.07 11.66
CA LYS A 122 6.41 -7.90 11.91
C LYS A 122 6.06 -6.68 11.04
N PRO A 123 6.55 -5.48 11.40
CA PRO A 123 6.62 -4.34 10.49
C PRO A 123 7.45 -4.68 9.24
N ILE A 124 6.98 -4.22 8.09
CA ILE A 124 7.59 -4.42 6.76
C ILE A 124 8.14 -3.09 6.23
N LYS A 125 7.41 -1.99 6.44
CA LYS A 125 7.76 -0.65 5.92
C LYS A 125 7.25 0.42 6.88
N MET A 126 8.01 1.49 7.06
CA MET A 126 7.66 2.64 7.90
C MET A 126 8.07 3.94 7.18
N GLY A 127 7.51 5.08 7.61
CA GLY A 127 7.88 6.41 7.12
C GLY A 127 6.74 7.14 6.43
N GLY A 128 7.05 8.00 5.46
CA GLY A 128 6.04 8.58 4.57
C GLY A 128 5.12 9.62 5.20
N LYS A 129 5.67 10.60 5.94
CA LYS A 129 4.93 11.68 6.60
C LYS A 129 3.96 12.48 5.70
N ASN A 130 4.38 12.83 4.48
CA ASN A 130 3.47 13.54 3.56
C ASN A 130 2.40 12.60 2.98
N ARG A 131 2.79 11.33 2.77
CA ARG A 131 1.90 10.30 2.26
C ARG A 131 0.83 9.92 3.29
N SER A 132 1.16 9.87 4.58
CA SER A 132 0.19 9.58 5.65
C SER A 132 -0.90 10.64 5.69
N LYS A 133 -0.56 11.91 5.52
CA LYS A 133 -1.52 13.02 5.43
C LYS A 133 -2.45 12.90 4.23
N ASP A 134 -1.88 12.64 3.05
CA ASP A 134 -2.65 12.43 1.81
C ASP A 134 -3.62 11.24 1.93
N LEU A 135 -3.13 10.09 2.38
CA LEU A 135 -3.94 8.89 2.55
C LEU A 135 -5.00 9.02 3.65
N MET A 136 -4.68 9.69 4.76
CA MET A 136 -5.65 9.94 5.84
C MET A 136 -6.76 10.87 5.36
N LYS A 137 -6.43 11.92 4.60
CA LYS A 137 -7.43 12.83 4.03
C LYS A 137 -8.38 12.06 3.12
N LEU A 138 -7.83 11.30 2.17
CA LEU A 138 -8.60 10.42 1.29
C LEU A 138 -9.50 9.45 2.06
N TYR A 139 -8.93 8.79 3.07
CA TYR A 139 -9.69 7.87 3.90
C TYR A 139 -10.85 8.55 4.62
N LYS A 140 -10.63 9.73 5.23
CA LYS A 140 -11.69 10.51 5.89
C LYS A 140 -12.79 10.92 4.90
N ASP A 141 -12.41 11.37 3.70
CA ASP A 141 -13.35 11.77 2.64
C ASP A 141 -14.19 10.58 2.15
N ILE A 142 -13.60 9.39 2.08
CA ILE A 142 -14.25 8.16 1.63
C ILE A 142 -15.11 7.53 2.72
N LYS A 143 -14.62 7.47 3.97
CA LYS A 143 -15.24 6.73 5.08
C LYS A 143 -16.68 7.15 5.33
N ASN A 144 -16.99 8.44 5.17
CA ASN A 144 -18.33 8.97 5.38
C ASN A 144 -19.35 8.53 4.31
N ASN A 145 -18.87 8.01 3.17
CA ASN A 145 -19.70 7.63 2.03
C ASN A 145 -19.92 6.11 1.91
N VAL A 146 -19.32 5.31 2.80
CA VAL A 146 -19.44 3.84 2.77
C VAL A 146 -20.28 3.32 3.93
N LYS A 147 -20.97 2.19 3.70
CA LYS A 147 -21.77 1.53 4.74
C LYS A 147 -20.92 0.75 5.73
N SER A 148 -19.78 0.24 5.28
CA SER A 148 -18.84 -0.55 6.08
C SER A 148 -17.41 -0.25 5.68
N GLU A 149 -16.48 -0.23 6.66
CA GLU A 149 -15.04 -0.13 6.38
C GLU A 149 -14.52 -1.30 5.53
N GLN A 150 -15.21 -2.44 5.55
CA GLN A 150 -14.87 -3.61 4.72
C GLN A 150 -15.09 -3.37 3.22
N ASP A 151 -15.90 -2.35 2.87
CA ASP A 151 -16.13 -1.95 1.49
C ASP A 151 -14.95 -1.17 0.91
N ILE A 152 -14.04 -0.68 1.78
CA ILE A 152 -12.84 0.06 1.42
C ILE A 152 -11.66 -0.91 1.23
N LYS A 153 -11.18 -1.02 0.01
CA LYS A 153 -9.99 -1.80 -0.35
C LYS A 153 -8.85 -0.84 -0.64
N TYR A 154 -7.67 -1.11 -0.10
CA TYR A 154 -6.47 -0.33 -0.34
C TYR A 154 -5.43 -1.19 -1.07
N PHE A 155 -4.77 -0.65 -2.09
CA PHE A 155 -3.59 -1.29 -2.68
C PHE A 155 -2.52 -0.25 -3.03
N GLU A 156 -1.29 -0.73 -3.22
CA GLU A 156 -0.19 0.10 -3.71
C GLU A 156 0.08 -0.18 -5.19
N PHE A 157 0.18 0.88 -6.00
CA PHE A 157 0.68 0.83 -7.37
C PHE A 157 1.91 1.72 -7.48
N GLU A 158 3.05 1.14 -7.89
CA GLU A 158 4.34 1.85 -7.95
C GLU A 158 4.67 2.62 -6.65
N GLY A 159 4.34 2.00 -5.51
CA GLY A 159 4.55 2.58 -4.19
C GLY A 159 3.57 3.68 -3.79
N GLN A 160 2.58 4.03 -4.62
CA GLN A 160 1.55 5.03 -4.34
C GLN A 160 0.20 4.37 -3.99
N GLY A 161 -0.60 5.04 -3.15
CA GLY A 161 -1.82 4.45 -2.60
C GLY A 161 -3.04 4.67 -3.48
N ILE A 162 -3.85 3.63 -3.62
CA ILE A 162 -5.12 3.67 -4.34
C ILE A 162 -6.19 3.01 -3.47
N PHE A 163 -7.34 3.69 -3.35
CA PHE A 163 -8.52 3.16 -2.69
C PHE A 163 -9.55 2.71 -3.72
N VAL A 164 -10.19 1.58 -3.45
CA VAL A 164 -11.32 1.05 -4.20
C VAL A 164 -12.48 0.85 -3.25
N ILE A 165 -13.61 1.45 -3.57
CA ILE A 165 -14.87 1.23 -2.86
C ILE A 165 -15.75 0.36 -3.74
N SER A 166 -16.25 -0.75 -3.19
CA SER A 166 -17.16 -1.64 -3.92
C SER A 166 -18.60 -1.47 -3.41
N HIS A 167 -19.51 -1.04 -4.28
CA HIS A 167 -20.94 -0.93 -4.00
C HIS A 167 -21.78 -1.59 -5.10
N ASN A 168 -22.62 -2.57 -4.76
CA ASN A 168 -23.58 -3.17 -5.70
C ASN A 168 -22.97 -3.58 -7.07
N ASN A 169 -21.77 -4.18 -7.09
CA ASN A 169 -21.01 -4.52 -8.31
C ASN A 169 -20.58 -3.33 -9.17
N ILE A 170 -20.42 -2.16 -8.56
CA ILE A 170 -19.79 -0.97 -9.13
C ILE A 170 -18.60 -0.63 -8.25
N ASP A 171 -17.43 -0.51 -8.87
CA ASP A 171 -16.21 -0.09 -8.19
C ASP A 171 -15.91 1.38 -8.49
N GLU A 172 -15.71 2.13 -7.41
CA GLU A 172 -15.25 3.51 -7.41
C GLU A 172 -13.79 3.56 -6.96
N VAL A 173 -12.97 4.31 -7.68
CA VAL A 173 -11.52 4.38 -7.45
C VAL A 173 -11.12 5.78 -7.05
N TYR A 174 -10.25 5.89 -6.05
CA TYR A 174 -9.73 7.16 -5.56
C TYR A 174 -8.20 7.09 -5.48
N LEU A 175 -7.53 8.07 -6.06
CA LEU A 175 -6.08 8.11 -6.17
C LEU A 175 -5.48 9.06 -5.14
N SER A 176 -4.40 8.60 -4.49
CA SER A 176 -3.47 9.49 -3.80
C SER A 176 -2.84 10.48 -4.78
N VAL A 177 -2.36 11.62 -4.30
CA VAL A 177 -1.69 12.62 -5.13
C VAL A 177 -0.52 12.02 -5.90
N GLY A 178 0.22 11.09 -5.29
CA GLY A 178 1.28 10.36 -5.96
C GLY A 178 0.77 9.45 -7.07
N ALA A 179 -0.28 8.65 -6.81
CA ALA A 179 -0.85 7.74 -7.81
C ALA A 179 -1.46 8.51 -8.99
N SER A 180 -2.07 9.66 -8.72
CA SER A 180 -2.65 10.53 -9.73
C SER A 180 -1.60 11.06 -10.70
N LYS A 181 -0.40 11.42 -10.21
CA LYS A 181 0.72 11.85 -11.06
C LYS A 181 1.27 10.73 -11.94
N ILE A 182 1.38 9.52 -11.39
CA ILE A 182 1.87 8.35 -12.14
C ILE A 182 0.91 8.01 -13.28
N LEU A 183 -0.39 8.02 -12.99
CA LEU A 183 -1.40 7.63 -13.95
C LEU A 183 -1.93 8.79 -14.80
N ASP A 184 -1.45 10.03 -14.61
CA ASP A 184 -1.98 11.21 -15.30
C ASP A 184 -3.51 11.33 -15.15
N MET A 185 -3.98 11.27 -13.90
CA MET A 185 -5.39 11.36 -13.51
C MET A 185 -5.56 12.33 -12.33
N GLU A 186 -6.80 12.74 -12.05
CA GLU A 186 -7.09 13.63 -10.92
C GLU A 186 -7.02 12.87 -9.57
N ALA A 187 -6.40 13.50 -8.57
CA ALA A 187 -6.36 12.98 -7.19
C ALA A 187 -7.63 13.28 -6.43
N GLY A 188 -7.97 12.47 -5.42
CA GLY A 188 -9.04 12.78 -4.46
C GLY A 188 -10.47 12.68 -5.01
N LYS A 189 -10.65 12.57 -6.33
CA LYS A 189 -11.97 12.46 -6.94
C LYS A 189 -12.33 11.00 -7.20
N LYS A 190 -13.64 10.78 -7.22
CA LYS A 190 -14.25 9.52 -7.61
C LYS A 190 -14.03 9.27 -9.09
N ILE A 191 -13.35 8.16 -9.41
CA ILE A 191 -13.08 7.70 -10.76
C ILE A 191 -13.80 6.37 -10.98
N SER A 192 -14.37 6.17 -12.17
CA SER A 192 -14.98 4.88 -12.50
C SER A 192 -13.92 3.79 -12.70
N SER A 193 -14.20 2.55 -12.30
CA SER A 193 -13.28 1.42 -12.57
C SER A 193 -12.86 1.33 -14.04
N LYS A 194 -13.79 1.58 -14.98
CA LYS A 194 -13.48 1.50 -16.42
C LYS A 194 -12.47 2.54 -16.87
N GLU A 195 -12.63 3.78 -16.41
CA GLU A 195 -11.72 4.88 -16.70
C GLU A 195 -10.34 4.63 -16.10
N PHE A 196 -10.28 4.30 -14.80
CA PHE A 196 -9.05 3.93 -14.12
C PHE A 196 -8.32 2.78 -14.84
N MET A 197 -9.04 1.70 -15.17
CA MET A 197 -8.45 0.53 -15.82
C MET A 197 -7.94 0.84 -17.22
N SER A 198 -8.62 1.71 -17.98
CA SER A 198 -8.13 2.17 -19.28
C SER A 198 -6.77 2.85 -19.14
N GLN A 199 -6.64 3.77 -18.19
CA GLN A 199 -5.41 4.51 -17.97
C GLN A 199 -4.29 3.64 -17.40
N LEU A 200 -4.59 2.77 -16.44
CA LEU A 200 -3.65 1.79 -15.91
C LEU A 200 -3.10 0.87 -17.02
N LYS A 201 -3.96 0.36 -17.89
CA LYS A 201 -3.53 -0.49 -19.02
C LYS A 201 -2.65 0.27 -20.00
N LYS A 202 -2.99 1.53 -20.31
CA LYS A 202 -2.17 2.40 -21.16
C LYS A 202 -0.78 2.57 -20.55
N HIS A 203 -0.69 2.88 -19.26
CA HIS A 203 0.57 3.01 -18.52
C HIS A 203 1.39 1.72 -18.58
N ILE A 204 0.82 0.58 -18.19
CA ILE A 204 1.50 -0.73 -18.23
C ILE A 204 1.97 -1.08 -19.65
N SER A 205 1.13 -0.86 -20.66
CA SER A 205 1.47 -1.19 -22.05
C SER A 205 2.62 -0.33 -22.57
N ASN A 206 2.79 0.90 -22.07
CA ASN A 206 3.91 1.76 -22.43
C ASN A 206 5.22 1.32 -21.74
N LEU A 207 5.16 0.74 -20.54
CA LEU A 207 6.33 0.19 -19.86
C LEU A 207 6.85 -1.11 -20.48
N LEU A 208 6.02 -1.81 -21.26
CA LEU A 208 6.36 -3.08 -21.92
C LEU A 208 6.87 -2.90 -23.36
N LYS A 209 6.91 -1.68 -23.87
CA LYS A 209 7.49 -1.34 -25.18
C LYS A 209 8.98 -1.07 -25.01
#